data_AF-A0A1A8PU04-F1
#
_entry.id   AF-A0A1A8PU04-F1
#
_cell.length_a   1.000
_cell.length_b   1.000
_cell.length_c   1.000
_cell.angle_alpha   90.00
_cell.angle_beta   90.00
_cell.angle_gamma   90.00
#
_symmetry.space_group_name_H-M   'P 1'
#
loop_
_entity.id
_entity.type
_entity.pdbx_description
1 polymer ?
#
loop_
_entity_poly.entity_id
_entity_poly.type
_entity_poly.pdbx_seq_one_letter_code
_entity_poly.pdbx_strand_id
1 'polypeptide(L)'
;MHVLMTDEGKYVVVQRSSKEQHQLAAVDTQSPGTSVEIKTDEDSKKVAFCFVHKSTRYILKKHEKTLELEPSSEPRPDNIWFSKENLDGSEHYGLSTQAETKLYVTLCRKQAILCFSEDNSECVQFNDTT
;
A
#
# COMPACT_ATOMS: atom_id res chain seq x y z
N MET A 1 3.57 -13.84 7.41
CA MET A 1 2.82 -12.58 7.61
C MET A 1 3.84 -11.49 7.39
N HIS A 2 3.62 -10.59 6.46
CA HIS A 2 4.68 -9.70 5.98
C HIS A 2 4.68 -8.36 6.70
N VAL A 3 5.80 -7.66 6.59
CA VAL A 3 5.94 -6.23 6.90
C VAL A 3 6.31 -5.50 5.63
N LEU A 4 5.56 -4.46 5.30
CA LEU A 4 5.84 -3.58 4.17
C LEU A 4 6.55 -2.33 4.69
N MET A 5 7.73 -2.03 4.15
CA MET A 5 8.47 -0.83 4.46
C MET A 5 8.77 -0.04 3.18
N THR A 6 8.99 1.26 3.33
CA THR A 6 9.54 2.10 2.27
C THR A 6 11.06 1.92 2.21
N ASP A 7 11.68 2.27 1.09
CA ASP A 7 13.13 2.37 0.92
C ASP A 7 13.82 3.28 1.96
N GLU A 8 13.13 4.33 2.41
CA GLU A 8 13.56 5.18 3.54
C GLU A 8 13.52 4.48 4.92
N GLY A 9 13.12 3.21 4.99
CA GLY A 9 13.04 2.43 6.23
C GLY A 9 11.79 2.69 7.09
N LYS A 10 10.75 3.34 6.54
CA LYS A 10 9.49 3.59 7.25
C LYS A 10 8.53 2.42 7.09
N TYR A 11 7.87 2.05 8.17
CA TYR A 11 6.83 1.02 8.18
C TYR A 11 5.52 1.54 7.60
N VAL A 12 4.92 0.79 6.68
CA VAL A 12 3.58 1.07 6.17
C VAL A 12 2.56 0.44 7.11
N VAL A 13 1.80 1.27 7.81
CA VAL A 13 0.84 0.83 8.83
C VAL A 13 -0.54 1.45 8.63
N VAL A 14 -1.55 0.79 9.18
CA VAL A 14 -2.88 1.36 9.35
C VAL A 14 -2.88 2.31 10.54
N GLN A 15 -3.25 3.57 10.33
CA GLN A 15 -3.46 4.56 11.39
C GLN A 15 -4.90 5.03 11.43
N ARG A 16 -5.41 5.31 12.63
CA ARG A 16 -6.69 5.98 12.82
C ARG A 16 -6.48 7.49 12.70
N SER A 17 -7.15 8.13 11.76
CA SER A 17 -7.22 9.59 11.67
C SER A 17 -8.07 10.18 12.80
N SER A 18 -7.96 11.49 13.02
CA SER A 18 -8.76 12.23 14.01
C SER A 18 -10.28 12.20 13.73
N LYS A 19 -10.70 11.78 12.53
CA LYS A 19 -12.11 11.66 12.11
C LYS A 19 -12.63 10.22 12.08
N GLU A 20 -12.00 9.31 12.82
CA GLU A 20 -12.32 7.86 12.85
C GLU A 20 -12.12 7.08 11.55
N GLN A 21 -11.71 7.73 10.45
CA GLN A 21 -11.30 7.02 9.24
C GLN A 21 -9.90 6.41 9.41
N HIS A 22 -9.72 5.19 8.93
CA HIS A 22 -8.42 4.54 8.88
C HIS A 22 -7.71 4.91 7.57
N GLN A 23 -6.41 5.16 7.65
CA GLN A 23 -5.57 5.50 6.50
C GLN A 23 -4.25 4.73 6.55
N LEU A 24 -3.61 4.52 5.39
CA LEU A 24 -2.26 3.99 5.35
C LEU A 24 -1.24 5.13 5.51
N ALA A 25 -0.29 4.91 6.41
CA ALA A 25 0.79 5.84 6.66
C ALA A 25 2.14 5.14 6.74
N ALA A 26 3.20 5.82 6.28
CA ALA A 26 4.59 5.44 6.42
C ALA A 26 5.19 6.10 7.67
N VAL A 27 5.55 5.31 8.68
CA VAL A 27 5.98 5.79 10.00
C VAL A 27 7.27 5.12 10.48
N ASP A 28 7.97 5.74 11.41
CA ASP A 28 9.26 5.22 11.90
C ASP A 28 9.13 3.98 12.79
N THR A 29 7.93 3.69 13.32
CA THR A 29 7.72 2.58 14.26
C THR A 29 6.58 1.66 13.82
N GLN A 30 6.83 0.36 13.82
CA GLN A 30 5.79 -0.62 13.59
C GLN A 30 4.88 -0.73 14.83
N SER A 31 3.58 -0.54 14.62
CA SER A 31 2.61 -0.77 15.69
C SER A 31 2.41 -2.27 15.92
N PRO A 32 2.42 -2.77 17.18
CA PRO A 32 2.15 -4.18 17.47
C PRO A 32 0.81 -4.63 16.92
N GLY A 33 0.78 -5.78 16.26
CA GLY A 33 -0.44 -6.32 15.65
C GLY A 33 -0.82 -5.67 14.31
N THR A 34 0.12 -4.96 13.67
CA THR A 34 0.01 -4.58 12.26
C THR A 34 0.83 -5.52 11.38
N SER A 35 0.20 -6.13 10.39
CA SER A 35 0.86 -6.96 9.37
C SER A 35 0.20 -6.76 8.01
N VAL A 36 0.86 -7.23 6.96
CA VAL A 36 0.29 -7.25 5.61
C VAL A 36 0.24 -8.68 5.07
N GLU A 37 -0.89 -9.01 4.46
CA GLU A 37 -1.07 -10.20 3.64
C GLU A 37 -0.94 -9.77 2.17
N ILE A 38 -0.05 -10.42 1.43
CA ILE A 38 0.18 -10.12 0.01
C ILE A 38 -0.43 -11.28 -0.78
N LYS A 39 -1.35 -10.96 -1.69
CA LYS A 39 -1.91 -11.90 -2.64
C LYS A 39 -1.31 -11.67 -4.00
N THR A 40 -0.83 -12.74 -4.63
CA THR A 40 -0.35 -12.70 -6.01
C THR A 40 -1.35 -13.41 -6.91
N ASP A 41 -1.67 -12.77 -8.03
CA ASP A 41 -2.39 -13.39 -9.14
C ASP A 41 -1.35 -14.11 -10.02
N GLU A 42 -1.41 -15.44 -10.09
CA GLU A 42 -0.40 -16.26 -10.78
C GLU A 42 -0.31 -15.98 -12.29
N ASP A 43 -1.44 -15.67 -12.93
CA ASP A 43 -1.52 -15.47 -14.38
C ASP A 43 -0.92 -14.12 -14.79
N SER A 44 -1.26 -13.07 -14.03
CA SER A 44 -0.88 -11.70 -14.36
C SER A 44 0.28 -11.15 -13.53
N LYS A 45 0.77 -11.93 -12.56
CA LYS A 45 1.80 -11.57 -11.57
C LYS A 45 1.48 -10.30 -10.77
N LYS A 46 0.20 -9.93 -10.71
CA LYS A 46 -0.27 -8.75 -9.97
C LYS A 46 -0.29 -9.05 -8.48
N VAL A 47 -0.17 -7.99 -7.69
CA VAL A 47 -0.24 -8.09 -6.24
C VAL A 47 -1.36 -7.26 -5.67
N ALA A 48 -2.08 -7.81 -4.71
CA ALA A 48 -3.04 -7.08 -3.89
C ALA A 48 -2.60 -7.18 -2.42
N PHE A 49 -2.75 -6.10 -1.68
CA PHE A 49 -2.37 -6.04 -0.27
C PHE A 49 -3.63 -6.01 0.60
N CYS A 50 -3.61 -6.80 1.67
CA CYS A 50 -4.60 -6.75 2.73
C CYS A 50 -3.88 -6.43 4.04
N PHE A 51 -4.22 -5.30 4.66
CA PHE A 51 -3.60 -4.88 5.90
C PHE A 51 -4.39 -5.42 7.08
N VAL A 52 -3.70 -6.02 8.04
CA VAL A 52 -4.29 -6.47 9.30
C VAL A 52 -3.83 -5.50 10.37
N HIS A 53 -4.78 -4.91 11.10
CA HIS A 53 -4.48 -4.10 12.28
C HIS A 53 -5.34 -4.56 13.45
N LYS A 54 -4.68 -5.02 14.52
CA LYS A 54 -5.28 -5.69 15.67
C LYS A 54 -6.00 -6.97 15.21
N SER A 55 -7.32 -6.91 15.04
CA SER A 55 -8.15 -8.04 14.61
C SER A 55 -9.02 -7.71 13.39
N THR A 56 -8.80 -6.55 12.77
CA THR A 56 -9.55 -6.09 11.61
C THR A 56 -8.65 -6.17 10.39
N ARG A 57 -9.14 -6.81 9.33
CA ARG A 57 -8.50 -6.76 8.01
C ARG A 57 -9.07 -5.59 7.22
N TYR A 58 -8.22 -4.99 6.41
CA TYR A 58 -8.55 -3.87 5.54
C TYR A 58 -8.08 -4.19 4.13
N ILE A 59 -8.97 -4.01 3.17
CA ILE A 59 -8.63 -4.01 1.74
C ILE A 59 -8.34 -2.57 1.29
N LEU A 60 -7.61 -2.45 0.20
CA LEU A 60 -7.28 -1.16 -0.39
C LEU A 60 -8.30 -0.79 -1.44
N LYS A 61 -8.79 0.45 -1.37
CA LYS A 61 -9.72 1.06 -2.32
C LYS A 61 -9.10 2.30 -2.92
N LYS A 62 -9.37 2.50 -4.21
CA LYS A 62 -8.99 3.73 -4.91
C LYS A 62 -10.21 4.62 -4.92
N HIS A 63 -10.08 5.82 -4.37
CA HIS A 63 -11.07 6.87 -4.50
C HIS A 63 -10.37 8.06 -5.16
N GLU A 64 -10.65 8.31 -6.44
CA GLU A 64 -9.92 9.31 -7.24
C GLU A 64 -8.39 9.08 -7.23
N LYS A 65 -7.63 9.98 -6.58
CA LYS A 65 -6.17 9.90 -6.38
C LYS A 65 -5.77 9.58 -4.94
N THR A 66 -6.73 9.20 -4.09
CA THR A 66 -6.45 8.76 -2.72
C THR A 66 -6.55 7.24 -2.61
N LEU A 67 -5.82 6.73 -1.63
CA LEU A 67 -5.87 5.33 -1.22
C LEU A 67 -6.66 5.26 0.09
N GLU A 68 -7.72 4.46 0.10
CA GLU A 68 -8.63 4.30 1.22
C GLU A 68 -8.58 2.87 1.75
N LEU A 69 -8.87 2.73 3.05
CA LEU A 69 -8.96 1.44 3.72
C LEU A 69 -10.42 1.11 4.00
N GLU A 70 -10.88 -0.02 3.47
CA GLU A 70 -12.21 -0.55 3.75
C GLU A 70 -12.08 -1.81 4.62
N PRO A 71 -12.71 -1.84 5.81
CA PRO A 71 -12.74 -3.05 6.64
C PRO A 71 -13.37 -4.23 5.90
N SER A 72 -12.78 -5.41 6.02
CA SER A 72 -13.35 -6.62 5.44
C SER A 72 -13.06 -7.86 6.28
N SER A 73 -13.98 -8.81 6.30
CA SER A 73 -13.76 -10.11 6.93
C SER A 73 -12.87 -11.02 6.08
N GLU A 74 -12.94 -10.84 4.75
CA GLU A 74 -12.25 -11.67 3.76
C GLU A 74 -11.63 -10.80 2.66
N PRO A 75 -10.56 -11.26 2.00
CA PRO A 75 -10.05 -10.57 0.82
C PRO A 75 -11.10 -10.57 -0.28
N ARG A 76 -11.49 -9.38 -0.75
CA ARG A 76 -12.54 -9.20 -1.75
C ARG A 76 -11.97 -9.01 -3.17
N PRO A 77 -12.73 -9.39 -4.21
CA PRO A 77 -12.30 -9.25 -5.61
C PRO A 77 -12.14 -7.79 -6.06
N ASP A 78 -12.78 -6.85 -5.35
CA ASP A 78 -12.75 -5.43 -5.63
C ASP A 78 -11.65 -4.68 -4.85
N ASN A 79 -10.65 -5.42 -4.33
CA ASN A 79 -9.38 -4.85 -3.86
C ASN A 79 -8.58 -4.29 -5.05
N ILE A 80 -7.77 -3.27 -4.82
CA ILE A 80 -6.85 -2.78 -5.87
C ILE A 80 -5.77 -3.83 -6.11
N TRP A 81 -5.53 -4.12 -7.39
CA TRP A 81 -4.40 -4.91 -7.87
C TRP A 81 -3.34 -3.99 -8.46
N PHE A 82 -2.09 -4.21 -8.03
CA PHE A 82 -0.93 -3.42 -8.42
C PHE A 82 0.04 -4.25 -9.27
N SER A 83 0.76 -3.56 -10.13
CA SER A 83 1.99 -4.08 -10.72
C SER A 83 3.17 -3.68 -9.83
N LYS A 84 4.05 -4.64 -9.51
CA LYS A 84 5.38 -4.33 -8.93
C LYS A 84 6.30 -3.91 -10.07
N GLU A 85 6.84 -2.70 -10.01
CA GLU A 85 7.74 -2.16 -11.05
C GLU A 85 9.11 -1.86 -10.43
N ASN A 86 10.19 -2.35 -11.04
CA ASN A 86 11.55 -1.95 -10.66
C ASN A 86 11.85 -0.60 -11.34
N LEU A 87 11.79 0.48 -10.58
CA LEU A 87 11.87 1.85 -11.12
C LEU A 87 13.29 2.44 -11.04
N ASP A 88 14.16 1.94 -10.16
CA ASP A 88 15.49 2.50 -9.89
C ASP A 88 16.64 1.52 -10.17
N GLY A 89 16.34 0.29 -10.60
CA GLY A 89 17.31 -0.77 -10.86
C GLY A 89 17.78 -1.51 -9.60
N SER A 90 17.20 -1.23 -8.44
CA SER A 90 17.52 -1.88 -7.17
C SER A 90 16.67 -3.14 -6.92
N GLU A 91 16.75 -3.71 -5.71
CA GLU A 91 15.85 -4.79 -5.27
C GLU A 91 14.49 -4.27 -4.79
N HIS A 92 14.32 -2.95 -4.67
CA HIS A 92 13.04 -2.33 -4.30
C HIS A 92 12.08 -2.30 -5.48
N TYR A 93 10.80 -2.09 -5.18
CA TYR A 93 9.78 -1.95 -6.21
C TYR A 93 8.81 -0.81 -5.92
N GLY A 94 8.42 -0.10 -6.97
CA GLY A 94 7.27 0.78 -6.98
C GLY A 94 5.98 0.00 -7.20
N LEU A 95 4.86 0.60 -6.78
CA LEU A 95 3.52 0.05 -7.00
C LEU A 95 2.73 0.95 -7.93
N SER A 96 2.18 0.38 -9.01
CA SER A 96 1.35 1.11 -9.98
C SER A 96 0.00 0.45 -10.22
N THR A 97 -1.02 1.25 -10.50
CA THR A 97 -2.33 0.77 -10.95
C THR A 97 -2.30 0.42 -12.43
N GLN A 98 -3.00 -0.66 -12.82
CA GLN A 98 -3.19 -0.99 -14.23
C GLN A 98 -4.45 -0.30 -14.78
N ALA A 99 -4.28 0.94 -15.24
CA ALA A 99 -5.31 1.70 -15.97
C ALA A 99 -4.65 2.39 -17.17
N GLU A 100 -5.44 2.92 -18.10
CA GLU A 100 -4.94 3.69 -19.25
C GLU A 100 -4.00 4.80 -18.79
N THR A 101 -4.37 5.49 -17.71
CA THR A 101 -3.48 6.35 -16.94
C THR A 101 -2.92 5.60 -15.74
N LYS A 102 -1.64 5.23 -15.80
CA LYS A 102 -0.94 4.64 -14.66
C LYS A 102 -0.88 5.63 -13.49
N LEU A 103 -1.20 5.14 -12.30
CA LEU A 103 -1.00 5.86 -11.06
C LEU A 103 -0.01 5.09 -10.19
N TYR A 104 0.97 5.79 -9.64
CA TYR A 104 1.99 5.27 -8.76
C TYR A 104 1.66 5.59 -7.30
N VAL A 105 1.91 4.65 -6.41
CA VAL A 105 1.78 4.88 -4.97
C VAL A 105 2.90 5.84 -4.52
N THR A 106 2.50 6.93 -3.87
CA THR A 106 3.37 8.01 -3.38
C THR A 106 3.00 8.43 -1.96
N LEU A 107 3.74 9.37 -1.37
CA LEU A 107 3.38 10.08 -0.14
C LEU A 107 2.72 11.42 -0.45
N CYS A 108 1.57 11.68 0.18
CA CYS A 108 0.85 12.93 0.00
C CYS A 108 1.62 14.11 0.61
N ARG A 109 1.99 15.08 -0.23
CA ARG A 109 2.84 16.26 0.08
C ARG A 109 2.61 16.81 1.51
N LYS A 110 3.61 16.60 2.39
CA LYS A 110 3.72 16.99 3.83
C LYS A 110 3.09 16.05 4.87
N GLN A 111 2.47 14.94 4.46
CA GLN A 111 1.90 13.96 5.38
C GLN A 111 2.49 12.58 5.08
N ALA A 112 2.69 11.78 6.11
CA ALA A 112 3.13 10.39 6.01
C ALA A 112 2.10 9.47 5.33
N ILE A 113 1.06 10.00 4.67
CA ILE A 113 -0.09 9.25 4.16
C ILE A 113 0.18 8.82 2.71
N LEU A 114 -0.15 7.57 2.40
CA LEU A 114 -0.02 7.05 1.03
C LEU A 114 -1.18 7.51 0.13
N CYS A 115 -0.87 7.91 -1.10
CA CYS A 115 -1.83 8.28 -2.13
C CYS A 115 -1.28 8.01 -3.54
N PHE A 116 -1.91 8.55 -4.59
CA PHE A 116 -1.54 8.29 -5.98
C PHE A 116 -1.00 9.53 -6.71
N SER A 117 0.05 9.34 -7.51
CA SER A 117 0.58 10.32 -8.47
C SER A 117 0.67 9.73 -9.87
N GLU A 118 0.59 10.57 -10.90
CA GLU A 118 0.89 10.18 -12.29
C GLU A 118 2.40 10.28 -12.58
N ASP A 119 3.15 11.00 -11.74
CA ASP A 119 4.59 11.16 -11.84
C ASP A 119 5.30 9.97 -11.18
N ASN A 120 6.03 9.20 -11.98
CA ASN A 120 6.76 8.04 -11.49
C ASN A 120 7.98 8.42 -10.63
N SER A 121 8.50 9.65 -10.76
CA SER A 121 9.61 10.14 -9.95
C SER A 121 9.20 10.40 -8.50
N GLU A 122 7.90 10.57 -8.25
CA GLU A 122 7.32 10.67 -6.90
C GLU A 122 6.97 9.28 -6.32
N CYS A 123 7.19 8.18 -7.05
CA CYS A 123 6.80 6.84 -6.58
C CYS A 123 7.66 6.38 -5.40
N VAL A 124 6.98 6.04 -4.31
CA VAL A 124 7.62 5.40 -3.15
C VAL A 124 8.07 4.01 -3.55
N GLN A 125 9.32 3.70 -3.23
CA GLN A 125 9.85 2.35 -3.38
C GLN A 125 9.58 1.56 -2.11
N PHE A 126 9.23 0.29 -2.27
CA PHE A 126 8.90 -0.60 -1.17
C PHE A 126 9.80 -1.84 -1.16
N ASN A 127 9.96 -2.38 0.05
CA ASN A 127 10.40 -3.74 0.28
C ASN A 127 9.39 -4.44 1.19
N ASP A 128 9.19 -5.73 0.95
CA ASP A 128 8.40 -6.59 1.83
C ASP A 128 9.29 -7.67 2.44
N THR A 129 9.15 -7.88 3.75
CA THR A 129 9.91 -8.90 4.50
C THR A 129 8.95 -9.94 5.06
N THR A 130 9.46 -11.17 5.26
CA THR A 130 8.66 -12.33 5.69
C THR A 130 8.67 -12.50 7.20
#